data_AF-A0A835V5S5-F1
#
_entry.id   AF-A0A835V5S5-F1
#
_cell.length_a   1.000
_cell.length_b   1.000
_cell.length_c   1.000
_cell.angle_alpha   90.00
_cell.angle_beta   90.00
_cell.angle_gamma   90.00
#
_symmetry.space_group_name_H-M   'P 1'
#
loop_
_entity.id
_entity.type
_entity.pdbx_description
1 polymer ?
#
loop_
_entity_poly.entity_id
_entity_poly.type
_entity_poly.pdbx_seq_one_letter_code
_entity_poly.pdbx_strand_id
1 'polypeptide(L)'
;MKPQSGCDVDVERIVDDFIFICFFTGNDFLPRIPSIDVHEGGIDLLIEVYKSIFKSVGSHMVDTCKLNDKNHSYINIKNVEKFILEVGTFESKIFEKRWAIRQKNIQKLLQRDEYR
;
A
#
# COMPACT_ATOMS: atom_id res chain seq x y z
N MET A 1 20.76 22.21 26.32
CA MET A 1 19.39 22.18 25.80
C MET A 1 19.45 21.60 24.40
N LYS A 2 18.86 20.42 24.16
CA LYS A 2 18.70 19.89 22.80
C LYS A 2 17.72 20.82 22.06
N PRO A 3 18.00 21.22 20.81
CA PRO A 3 17.05 22.02 20.06
C PRO A 3 15.78 21.18 19.88
N GLN A 4 14.65 21.77 20.25
CA GLN A 4 13.32 21.27 19.89
C GLN A 4 13.28 21.23 18.37
N SER A 5 13.31 20.03 17.79
CA SER A 5 13.21 19.84 16.35
C SER A 5 11.80 20.20 15.93
N GLY A 6 11.70 21.36 15.30
CA GLY A 6 10.48 21.90 14.74
C GLY A 6 9.92 21.01 13.65
N CYS A 7 8.69 21.36 13.27
CA CYS A 7 7.93 20.87 12.13
C CYS A 7 8.67 21.17 10.80
N ASP A 8 9.80 20.52 10.56
CA ASP A 8 10.20 20.17 9.20
C ASP A 8 9.29 19.02 8.77
N VAL A 9 8.89 18.99 7.50
CA VAL A 9 8.32 17.77 6.94
C VAL A 9 9.38 16.70 7.11
N ASP A 10 9.20 15.86 8.11
CA ASP A 10 10.21 14.90 8.51
C ASP A 10 10.24 13.81 7.43
N VAL A 11 11.12 14.00 6.45
CA VAL A 11 11.28 13.08 5.32
C VAL A 11 11.48 11.66 5.81
N GLU A 12 12.17 11.50 6.95
CA GLU A 12 12.33 10.21 7.63
C GLU A 12 10.99 9.59 8.00
N ARG A 13 10.00 10.38 8.46
CA ARG A 13 8.65 9.86 8.77
C ARG A 13 7.84 9.49 7.52
N ILE A 14 8.06 10.18 6.41
CA ILE A 14 7.45 9.78 5.13
C ILE A 14 8.08 8.47 4.64
N VAL A 15 9.39 8.31 4.82
CA VAL A 15 10.11 7.08 4.50
C VAL A 15 9.62 5.92 5.38
N ASP A 16 9.44 6.15 6.69
CA ASP A 16 8.88 5.17 7.62
C ASP A 16 7.46 4.72 7.20
N ASP A 17 6.59 5.66 6.83
CA ASP A 17 5.26 5.36 6.31
C ASP A 17 5.34 4.58 4.99
N PHE A 18 6.26 4.95 4.09
CA PHE A 18 6.47 4.27 2.81
C PHE A 18 6.89 2.80 3.01
N ILE A 19 7.85 2.56 3.91
CA ILE A 19 8.28 1.21 4.27
C ILE A 19 7.10 0.41 4.83
N PHE A 20 6.30 1.03 5.71
CA PHE A 20 5.12 0.40 6.29
C PHE A 20 4.07 0.01 5.25
N ILE A 21 3.71 0.91 4.31
CA ILE A 21 2.74 0.56 3.26
C ILE A 21 3.27 -0.52 2.32
N CYS A 22 4.59 -0.59 2.08
CA CYS A 22 5.17 -1.64 1.25
C CYS A 22 4.96 -3.05 1.83
N PHE A 23 4.74 -3.21 3.15
CA PHE A 23 4.42 -4.51 3.74
C PHE A 23 3.14 -5.14 3.16
N PHE A 24 2.19 -4.33 2.67
CA PHE A 24 0.97 -4.83 2.04
C PHE A 24 1.21 -5.48 0.66
N THR A 25 2.36 -5.21 0.04
CA THR A 25 2.77 -5.86 -1.22
C THR A 25 3.34 -7.28 -1.02
N GLY A 26 3.46 -7.72 0.25
CA GLY A 26 4.00 -9.00 0.67
C GLY A 26 5.44 -8.88 1.18
N ASN A 27 5.75 -9.60 2.26
CA ASN A 27 7.09 -9.72 2.83
C ASN A 27 7.28 -11.13 3.41
N ASP A 28 8.46 -11.44 3.96
CA ASP A 28 8.79 -12.78 4.48
C ASP A 28 7.85 -13.27 5.59
N PHE A 29 7.10 -12.37 6.25
CA PHE A 29 6.18 -12.67 7.35
C PHE A 29 4.71 -12.60 6.94
N LEU A 30 4.37 -11.77 5.95
CA LEU A 30 3.00 -11.47 5.55
C LEU A 30 2.77 -11.85 4.08
N PRO A 31 1.73 -12.65 3.80
CA PRO A 31 1.34 -12.89 2.41
C PRO A 31 0.92 -11.57 1.76
N ARG A 32 1.24 -11.44 0.48
CA ARG A 32 0.79 -10.32 -0.35
C ARG A 32 -0.74 -10.24 -0.38
N ILE A 33 -1.29 -9.02 -0.34
CA ILE A 33 -2.72 -8.81 -0.59
C ILE A 33 -3.04 -9.14 -2.06
N PRO A 34 -4.01 -10.03 -2.36
CA PRO A 34 -4.28 -10.49 -3.72
C PRO A 34 -4.55 -9.40 -4.76
N SER A 35 -5.16 -8.28 -4.33
CA SER A 35 -5.46 -7.12 -5.16
C SER A 35 -4.23 -6.23 -5.43
N ILE A 36 -3.13 -6.37 -4.69
CA ILE A 36 -1.93 -5.53 -4.83
C ILE A 36 -0.79 -6.37 -5.39
N ASP A 37 -0.48 -6.19 -6.67
CA ASP A 37 0.70 -6.79 -7.30
C ASP A 37 1.66 -5.70 -7.79
N VAL A 38 2.93 -5.78 -7.39
CA VAL A 38 3.99 -4.85 -7.83
C VAL A 38 4.11 -4.84 -9.36
N HIS A 39 3.93 -5.98 -10.02
CA HIS A 39 3.99 -6.07 -11.49
C HIS A 39 2.77 -5.44 -12.18
N GLU A 40 1.69 -5.19 -11.45
CA GLU A 40 0.47 -4.54 -11.96
C GLU A 40 0.38 -3.06 -11.55
N GLY A 41 1.45 -2.48 -11.01
CA GLY A 41 1.47 -1.08 -10.51
C GLY A 41 0.93 -0.93 -9.09
N GLY A 42 1.01 -1.99 -8.27
CA GLY A 42 0.50 -1.99 -6.91
C GLY A 42 1.16 -0.94 -6.00
N ILE A 43 2.46 -0.69 -6.16
CA ILE A 43 3.16 0.35 -5.37
C ILE A 43 2.63 1.75 -5.72
N ASP A 44 2.41 2.03 -7.00
CA ASP A 44 1.86 3.32 -7.45
C ASP A 44 0.48 3.58 -6.85
N LEU A 45 -0.37 2.55 -6.82
CA LEU A 45 -1.68 2.61 -6.16
C LEU A 45 -1.55 2.92 -4.66
N LEU A 46 -0.66 2.21 -3.95
CA LEU A 46 -0.45 2.43 -2.52
C LEU A 46 0.05 3.85 -2.22
N ILE A 47 0.94 4.39 -3.05
CA ILE A 47 1.45 5.77 -2.91
C ILE A 47 0.33 6.79 -3.15
N GLU A 48 -0.50 6.60 -4.18
CA GLU A 48 -1.62 7.51 -4.46
C GLU A 48 -2.66 7.51 -3.34
N VAL A 49 -3.00 6.32 -2.82
CA VAL A 49 -3.89 6.20 -1.66
C VAL A 49 -3.26 6.84 -0.41
N TYR A 50 -1.97 6.60 -0.17
CA TYR A 50 -1.24 7.23 0.95
C TYR A 50 -1.31 8.75 0.87
N LYS A 51 -1.03 9.33 -0.30
CA LYS A 51 -1.12 10.79 -0.52
C LYS A 51 -2.52 11.33 -0.25
N SER A 52 -3.56 10.59 -0.63
CA SER A 52 -4.96 10.97 -0.37
C SER A 52 -5.26 10.99 1.14
N ILE A 53 -4.90 9.91 1.84
CA ILE A 53 -5.09 9.78 3.29
C ILE A 53 -4.28 10.83 4.05
N PHE A 54 -3.03 11.06 3.67
CA PHE A 54 -2.17 12.05 4.30
C PHE A 54 -2.75 13.48 4.17
N LYS A 55 -3.29 13.83 3.00
CA LYS A 55 -3.99 15.11 2.80
C LYS A 55 -5.26 15.24 3.63
N SER A 56 -5.98 14.14 3.85
CA SER A 56 -7.25 14.12 4.60
C SER A 56 -7.05 14.21 6.11
N VAL A 57 -6.09 13.45 6.65
CA VAL A 57 -5.88 13.33 8.11
C VAL A 57 -4.77 14.25 8.63
N GLY A 58 -3.75 14.54 7.81
CA GLY A 58 -2.60 15.36 8.21
C GLY A 58 -1.70 14.71 9.26
N SER A 59 -1.71 13.37 9.36
CA SER A 59 -0.85 12.64 10.31
C SER A 59 -0.29 11.35 9.68
N HIS A 60 0.90 10.96 10.12
CA HIS A 60 1.60 9.76 9.67
C HIS A 60 0.92 8.48 10.18
N MET A 61 1.20 7.35 9.51
CA MET A 61 0.72 6.03 9.92
C MET A 61 1.60 5.44 11.01
N VAL A 62 2.90 5.71 10.94
CA VAL A 62 3.92 5.23 11.86
C VAL A 62 4.57 6.39 12.62
N ASP A 63 4.86 6.15 13.90
CA ASP A 63 5.59 7.05 14.77
C ASP A 63 6.69 6.28 15.48
N THR A 64 7.85 6.21 14.85
CA THR A 64 9.04 5.49 15.34
C THR A 64 9.63 6.13 16.59
N CYS A 65 9.37 7.42 16.85
CA CYS A 65 9.77 8.08 18.09
C CYS A 65 9.11 7.46 19.33
N LYS A 66 7.95 6.82 19.18
CA LYS A 66 7.21 6.14 20.26
C LYS A 66 7.65 4.70 20.50
N LEU A 67 8.62 4.17 19.76
CA LEU A 67 9.10 2.78 19.91
C LEU A 67 9.61 2.46 21.33
N ASN A 68 10.16 3.45 22.02
CA ASN A 68 10.69 3.26 23.39
C ASN A 68 9.63 3.43 24.48
N ASP A 69 8.43 3.87 24.13
CA ASP A 69 7.36 4.11 25.10
C ASP A 69 6.42 2.90 25.14
N LYS A 70 6.57 2.07 26.19
CA LYS A 70 5.81 0.83 26.36
C LYS A 70 4.29 1.03 26.41
N ASN A 71 3.83 2.27 26.62
CA ASN A 71 2.42 2.63 26.76
C ASN A 71 1.79 3.17 25.48
N HIS A 72 2.55 3.41 24.40
CA HIS A 72 2.03 3.99 23.17
C HIS A 72 2.20 3.05 21.96
N SER A 73 1.12 2.87 21.19
CA SER A 73 1.19 2.18 19.90
C SER A 73 1.97 3.05 18.90
N TYR A 74 3.04 2.49 18.33
CA TYR A 74 3.83 3.11 17.27
C TYR A 74 3.07 3.18 15.93
N ILE A 75 1.96 2.44 15.80
CA ILE A 75 1.07 2.44 14.64
C ILE A 75 -0.23 3.17 14.98
N ASN A 76 -0.61 4.13 14.14
CA ASN A 76 -1.92 4.76 14.18
C ASN A 76 -2.97 3.91 13.46
N ILE A 77 -3.63 3.03 14.20
CA ILE A 77 -4.62 2.08 13.67
C ILE A 77 -5.75 2.79 12.90
N LYS A 78 -6.20 3.97 13.33
CA LYS A 78 -7.28 4.71 12.64
C LYS A 78 -6.86 5.15 11.23
N ASN A 79 -5.60 5.52 11.05
CA ASN A 79 -5.08 5.92 9.74
C ASN A 79 -4.88 4.69 8.85
N VAL A 80 -4.40 3.60 9.43
CA VAL A 80 -4.24 2.32 8.72
C VAL A 80 -5.58 1.75 8.28
N GLU A 81 -6.61 1.81 9.13
CA GLU A 81 -7.98 1.39 8.78
C GLU A 81 -8.51 2.19 7.59
N LYS A 82 -8.42 3.52 7.63
CA LYS A 82 -8.82 4.38 6.50
C LYS A 82 -8.04 4.05 5.23
N PHE A 83 -6.75 3.79 5.34
CA PHE A 83 -5.90 3.42 4.22
C PHE A 83 -6.34 2.09 3.58
N ILE A 84 -6.54 1.05 4.40
CA ILE A 84 -6.98 -0.26 3.92
C ILE A 84 -8.37 -0.17 3.28
N LEU A 85 -9.29 0.59 3.88
CA LEU A 85 -10.62 0.81 3.31
C LEU A 85 -10.53 1.49 1.94
N GLU A 86 -9.70 2.52 1.81
CA GLU A 86 -9.50 3.23 0.54
C GLU A 86 -8.88 2.32 -0.53
N VAL A 87 -7.84 1.56 -0.19
CA VAL A 87 -7.28 0.50 -1.07
C VAL A 87 -8.35 -0.49 -1.50
N GLY A 88 -9.21 -0.90 -0.56
CA GLY A 88 -10.35 -1.80 -0.77
C GLY A 88 -11.28 -1.36 -1.91
N THR A 89 -11.43 -0.05 -2.13
CA THR A 89 -12.28 0.49 -3.20
C THR A 89 -11.76 0.20 -4.62
N PHE A 90 -10.47 -0.12 -4.75
CA PHE A 90 -9.84 -0.41 -6.04
C PHE A 90 -9.84 -1.90 -6.41
N GLU A 91 -10.13 -2.79 -5.45
CA GLU A 91 -9.99 -4.24 -5.64
C GLU A 91 -10.82 -4.76 -6.82
N SER A 92 -12.10 -4.37 -6.91
CA SER A 92 -12.98 -4.80 -7.99
C SER A 92 -12.42 -4.44 -9.38
N LYS A 93 -11.94 -3.20 -9.54
CA LYS A 93 -11.36 -2.74 -10.82
C LYS A 93 -10.09 -3.51 -11.18
N ILE A 94 -9.26 -3.83 -10.19
CA ILE A 94 -8.03 -4.60 -10.38
C ILE A 94 -8.38 -6.02 -10.82
N PHE A 95 -9.32 -6.67 -10.12
CA PHE A 95 -9.75 -8.03 -10.45
C PHE A 95 -10.41 -8.12 -11.82
N GLU A 96 -11.25 -7.14 -12.19
CA GLU A 96 -11.85 -7.07 -13.52
C GLU A 96 -10.79 -6.94 -14.62
N LYS A 97 -9.81 -6.04 -14.44
CA LYS A 97 -8.70 -5.87 -15.39
C LYS A 97 -7.89 -7.17 -15.54
N ARG A 98 -7.57 -7.81 -14.41
CA ARG A 98 -6.82 -9.08 -14.39
C ARG A 98 -7.59 -10.20 -15.07
N TRP A 99 -8.89 -10.30 -14.79
CA TRP A 99 -9.78 -11.27 -15.42
C TRP A 99 -9.84 -11.08 -16.95
N ALA A 100 -10.02 -9.83 -17.42
CA ALA A 100 -10.07 -9.53 -18.85
C ALA A 100 -8.77 -9.88 -19.58
N ILE A 101 -7.60 -9.61 -18.97
CA ILE A 101 -6.30 -9.99 -19.52
C ILE A 101 -6.19 -11.52 -19.61
N ARG A 102 -6.58 -12.23 -18.54
CA ARG A 102 -6.54 -13.69 -18.49
C ARG A 102 -7.42 -14.32 -19.57
N GLN A 103 -8.64 -13.82 -19.78
CA GLN A 103 -9.54 -14.30 -20.84
C GLN A 103 -8.93 -14.11 -22.24
N LYS A 104 -8.36 -12.93 -22.52
CA LYS A 104 -7.69 -12.67 -23.80
C LYS A 104 -6.51 -13.61 -24.04
N ASN A 105 -5.74 -13.92 -23.01
CA ASN A 105 -4.59 -14.83 -23.12
C ASN A 105 -5.04 -16.27 -23.38
N ILE A 106 -6.10 -16.73 -22.71
CA ILE A 106 -6.69 -18.05 -22.96
C ILE A 106 -7.18 -18.15 -24.41
N GLN A 107 -7.92 -17.15 -24.91
CA GLN A 107 -8.42 -17.15 -26.29
C GLN A 107 -7.29 -17.27 -27.32
N LYS A 108 -6.16 -16.57 -27.09
CA LYS A 108 -4.99 -16.63 -27.97
C LYS A 108 -4.30 -18.00 -27.95
N LEU A 109 -4.30 -18.69 -26.82
CA LEU A 109 -3.73 -20.04 -26.71
C LEU A 109 -4.58 -21.05 -27.49
N LEU A 110 -5.91 -21.02 -27.30
CA LEU A 110 -6.83 -21.91 -28.00
C LEU A 110 -6.73 -21.75 -29.53
N GLN A 111 -6.65 -20.51 -30.03
CA GLN A 111 -6.46 -20.26 -31.46
C GLN A 111 -5.14 -20.86 -31.96
N ARG A 112 -4.03 -20.76 -31.21
CA ARG A 112 -2.75 -21.33 -31.64
C ARG A 112 -2.78 -22.85 -31.74
N ASP A 113 -3.49 -23.51 -30.83
CA ASP A 113 -3.63 -24.97 -30.83
C ASP A 113 -4.55 -25.46 -31.95
N GLU A 114 -5.55 -24.68 -32.37
CA GLU A 114 -6.41 -25.00 -33.52
C GLU A 114 -5.69 -24.96 -34.89
N TYR A 115 -4.60 -24.21 -35.02
CA TYR A 115 -3.81 -24.11 -36.26
C TYR A 115 -2.56 -25.01 -36.28
N ARG A 116 -2.43 -25.93 -35.33
CA ARG A 116 -1.30 -26.88 -35.22
C ARG A 116 -1.74 -28.29 -35.58
#